data_AF-A0A1M7K5A6-F1
#
_entry.id   AF-A0A1M7K5A6-F1
#
_cell.length_a   1.000
_cell.length_b   1.000
_cell.length_c   1.000
_cell.angle_alpha   90.00
_cell.angle_beta   90.00
_cell.angle_gamma   90.00
#
_symmetry.space_group_name_H-M   'P 1'
#
loop_
_entity.id
_entity.type
_entity.pdbx_description
1 polymer ?
#
loop_
_entity_poly.entity_id
_entity_poly.type
_entity_poly.pdbx_seq_one_letter_code
_entity_poly.pdbx_strand_id
1 'polypeptide(L)'
;MGFGLAVKSAIFVAGMNFDYRPETYFNGTGASTLLAKLSYPESQWGEEICIFATALDGEIFFEVIDFYGNEYKPKPACSSEPLPLQELILLLESLEVDPESEMGHINQTLQGIPQAESKLYPELKDYFNQKRAHFGFI
;
A
#
# COMPACT_ATOMS: atom_id res chain seq x y z
N MET A 1 6.25 16.87 24.76
CA MET A 1 4.92 16.79 24.12
C MET A 1 5.07 15.75 23.00
N GLY A 2 4.96 14.47 23.36
CA GLY A 2 5.17 13.37 22.42
C GLY A 2 3.82 12.99 21.82
N PHE A 3 3.56 13.41 20.59
CA PHE A 3 2.46 12.83 19.83
C PHE A 3 2.85 11.41 19.46
N GLY A 4 2.02 10.47 19.91
CA GLY A 4 2.24 9.04 19.75
C GLY A 4 2.37 8.67 18.28
N LEU A 5 3.53 8.15 17.92
CA LEU A 5 3.67 7.29 16.76
C LEU A 5 2.89 6.02 17.11
N ALA A 6 1.61 5.96 16.72
CA ALA A 6 0.88 4.71 16.76
C ALA A 6 1.62 3.76 15.82
N VAL A 7 2.43 2.89 16.40
CA VAL A 7 2.99 1.73 15.70
C VAL A 7 1.78 0.96 15.21
N LYS A 8 1.43 1.13 13.93
CA LYS A 8 0.56 0.20 13.20
C LYS A 8 1.28 -1.14 13.30
N SER A 9 0.95 -1.89 14.34
CA SER A 9 1.64 -3.12 14.65
C SER A 9 1.26 -4.08 13.53
N ALA A 10 2.24 -4.52 12.75
CA ALA A 10 2.04 -5.57 11.77
C ALA A 10 1.46 -6.77 12.53
N ILE A 11 0.33 -7.29 12.06
CA ILE A 11 -0.26 -8.48 12.67
C ILE A 11 0.37 -9.72 12.04
N PHE A 12 0.79 -10.68 12.86
CA PHE A 12 1.16 -11.99 12.35
C PHE A 12 -0.12 -12.74 11.99
N VAL A 13 -0.32 -12.93 10.70
CA VAL A 13 -1.41 -13.76 10.19
C VAL A 13 -0.89 -15.19 10.04
N ALA A 14 -1.51 -16.12 10.77
CA ALA A 14 -1.15 -17.53 10.68
C ALA A 14 -1.48 -18.09 9.29
N GLY A 15 -0.51 -18.78 8.67
CA GLY A 15 -0.68 -19.43 7.37
C GLY A 15 -0.38 -18.57 6.15
N MET A 16 0.07 -17.32 6.33
CA MET A 16 0.54 -16.47 5.23
C MET A 16 2.02 -16.67 4.93
N ASN A 17 2.38 -16.58 3.64
CA ASN A 17 3.75 -16.58 3.16
C ASN A 17 4.24 -15.14 2.93
N PHE A 18 4.78 -14.52 3.99
CA PHE A 18 5.33 -13.17 3.94
C PHE A 18 6.53 -13.01 2.99
N ASP A 19 7.21 -14.11 2.68
CA ASP A 19 8.33 -14.16 1.72
C ASP A 19 7.86 -14.35 0.27
N TYR A 20 6.54 -14.51 0.03
CA TYR A 20 6.01 -14.64 -1.31
C TYR A 20 6.40 -13.44 -2.16
N ARG A 21 6.99 -13.72 -3.32
CA ARG A 21 7.47 -12.73 -4.28
C ARG A 21 7.07 -13.19 -5.69
N PRO A 22 6.34 -12.37 -6.47
CA PRO A 22 6.09 -12.65 -7.87
C PRO A 22 7.40 -12.74 -8.66
N GLU A 23 7.49 -13.63 -9.65
CA GLU A 23 8.67 -13.72 -10.52
C GLU A 23 8.89 -12.43 -11.32
N THR A 24 7.81 -11.78 -11.74
CA THR A 24 7.83 -10.48 -12.41
C THR A 24 6.50 -9.74 -12.18
N TYR A 25 6.55 -8.42 -12.21
CA TYR A 25 5.39 -7.54 -12.27
C TYR A 25 4.85 -7.33 -13.67
N PHE A 26 5.70 -7.55 -14.68
CA PHE A 26 5.45 -7.13 -16.05
C PHE A 26 5.26 -8.38 -16.92
N ASN A 27 4.03 -8.59 -17.39
CA ASN A 27 3.65 -9.73 -18.24
C ASN A 27 3.41 -9.31 -19.71
N GLY A 28 4.03 -8.21 -20.15
CA GLY A 28 4.07 -7.80 -21.55
C GLY A 28 3.00 -6.79 -22.01
N THR A 29 2.17 -6.27 -21.11
CA THR A 29 1.11 -5.29 -21.45
C THR A 29 1.45 -3.82 -21.17
N GLY A 30 2.69 -3.51 -20.79
CA GLY A 30 3.15 -2.14 -20.55
C GLY A 30 4.35 -2.08 -19.61
N ALA A 31 4.93 -0.88 -19.47
CA ALA A 31 6.01 -0.61 -18.52
C ALA A 31 5.51 -0.40 -17.09
N SER A 32 4.20 -0.28 -16.87
CA SER A 32 3.59 -0.07 -15.55
C SER A 32 2.52 -1.12 -15.25
N THR A 33 2.37 -1.50 -13.98
CA THR A 33 1.36 -2.45 -13.50
C THR A 33 0.77 -2.00 -12.16
N LEU A 34 -0.49 -2.30 -11.92
CA LEU A 34 -1.14 -2.05 -10.62
C LEU A 34 -0.73 -3.14 -9.62
N LEU A 35 -0.01 -2.76 -8.57
CA LEU A 35 0.38 -3.67 -7.49
C LEU A 35 -0.73 -3.87 -6.48
N ALA A 36 -1.31 -2.76 -6.01
CA ALA A 36 -2.31 -2.79 -4.96
C ALA A 36 -3.30 -1.65 -5.15
N LYS A 37 -4.57 -1.93 -4.84
CA LYS A 37 -5.61 -0.94 -4.66
C LYS A 37 -6.04 -0.97 -3.20
N LEU A 38 -6.00 0.20 -2.55
CA LEU A 38 -6.45 0.41 -1.19
C LEU A 38 -7.74 1.20 -1.21
N SER A 39 -8.79 0.69 -0.59
CA SER A 39 -10.06 1.39 -0.40
C SER A 39 -10.26 1.65 1.10
N TYR A 40 -10.71 2.85 1.46
CA TYR A 40 -10.96 3.24 2.86
C TYR A 40 -12.46 3.45 3.10
N PRO A 41 -13.22 2.41 3.52
CA PRO A 41 -14.68 2.50 3.67
C PRO A 41 -15.14 3.53 4.69
N GLU A 42 -14.32 3.80 5.71
CA GLU A 42 -14.62 4.75 6.79
C GLU A 42 -14.36 6.20 6.38
N SER A 43 -13.78 6.41 5.21
CA SER A 43 -13.47 7.74 4.73
C SER A 43 -14.71 8.43 4.20
N GLN A 44 -14.72 9.76 4.23
CA GLN A 44 -15.92 10.52 3.89
C GLN A 44 -16.32 10.36 2.42
N TRP A 45 -15.34 10.18 1.52
CA TRP A 45 -15.54 10.11 0.08
C TRP A 45 -15.26 8.72 -0.52
N GLY A 46 -15.01 7.72 0.32
CA GLY A 46 -14.63 6.37 -0.12
C GLY A 46 -13.32 6.40 -0.90
N GLU A 47 -12.30 7.01 -0.32
CA GLU A 47 -11.03 7.26 -1.01
C GLU A 47 -10.37 5.94 -1.42
N GLU A 48 -9.80 5.99 -2.63
CA GLU A 48 -9.03 4.92 -3.21
C GLU A 48 -7.61 5.41 -3.46
N ILE A 49 -6.64 4.61 -3.03
CA ILE A 49 -5.21 4.83 -3.27
C ILE A 49 -4.69 3.64 -4.06
N CYS A 50 -4.10 3.90 -5.22
CA CYS A 50 -3.54 2.89 -6.10
C CYS A 50 -2.01 2.97 -6.06
N ILE A 51 -1.38 1.81 -5.98
CA ILE A 51 0.07 1.68 -6.00
C ILE A 51 0.46 0.97 -7.29
N PHE A 52 1.27 1.64 -8.10
CA PHE A 52 1.79 1.15 -9.36
C PHE A 52 3.27 0.81 -9.24
N ALA A 53 3.71 -0.20 -9.99
CA ALA A 53 5.10 -0.46 -10.26
C ALA A 53 5.40 -0.11 -11.71
N THR A 54 6.43 0.68 -11.94
CA THR A 54 6.86 1.13 -13.27
C THR A 54 8.32 0.74 -13.50
N ALA A 55 8.60 -0.03 -14.55
CA ALA A 55 9.95 -0.40 -14.95
C ALA A 55 10.62 0.74 -15.72
N LEU A 56 11.77 1.20 -15.22
CA LEU A 56 12.60 2.22 -15.86
C LEU A 56 14.07 1.94 -15.58
N ASP A 57 14.90 1.90 -16.63
CA ASP A 57 16.36 1.73 -16.54
C ASP A 57 16.85 0.53 -15.68
N GLY A 58 16.08 -0.56 -15.68
CA GLY A 58 16.40 -1.78 -14.92
C GLY A 58 15.96 -1.75 -13.45
N GLU A 59 15.34 -0.66 -13.02
CA GLU A 59 14.73 -0.51 -11.70
C GLU A 59 13.20 -0.52 -11.80
N ILE A 60 12.56 -0.86 -10.70
CA ILE A 60 11.11 -0.83 -10.52
C ILE A 60 10.79 0.32 -9.59
N PHE A 61 10.17 1.38 -10.09
CA PHE A 61 9.73 2.51 -9.32
C PHE A 61 8.30 2.30 -8.80
N PHE A 62 8.05 2.72 -7.57
CA PHE A 62 6.73 2.66 -6.95
C PHE A 62 6.07 4.03 -7.00
N GLU A 63 4.89 4.09 -7.60
CA GLU A 63 4.11 5.31 -7.74
C GLU A 63 2.78 5.14 -7.00
N VAL A 64 2.40 6.15 -6.22
CA VAL A 64 1.17 6.13 -5.43
C VAL A 64 0.27 7.24 -5.95
N ILE A 65 -0.94 6.86 -6.33
CA ILE A 65 -1.90 7.75 -6.98
C ILE A 65 -3.20 7.70 -6.18
N ASP A 66 -3.73 8.87 -5.86
CA ASP A 66 -5.09 9.04 -5.36
C ASP A 66 -5.89 9.99 -6.26
N PHE A 67 -7.14 10.25 -5.88
CA PHE A 67 -8.02 11.13 -6.64
C PHE A 67 -7.60 12.62 -6.60
N TYR A 68 -6.91 13.05 -5.53
CA TYR A 68 -6.61 14.46 -5.29
C TYR A 68 -5.28 14.90 -5.91
N GLY A 69 -4.45 13.96 -6.35
CA GLY A 69 -3.13 14.24 -6.88
C GLY A 69 -2.11 14.57 -5.78
N ASN A 70 -2.31 14.02 -4.57
CA ASN A 70 -1.35 14.18 -3.48
C ASN A 70 0.00 13.59 -3.85
N GLU A 71 1.09 14.21 -3.39
CA GLU A 71 2.44 13.68 -3.58
C GLU A 71 2.80 12.77 -2.41
N TYR A 72 3.01 11.49 -2.71
CA TYR A 72 3.41 10.48 -1.73
C TYR A 72 4.90 10.20 -1.81
N LYS A 73 5.46 9.78 -0.68
CA LYS A 73 6.87 9.34 -0.57
C LYS A 73 6.90 7.85 -0.20
N PRO A 74 6.75 6.94 -1.18
CA PRO A 74 6.77 5.50 -0.92
C PRO A 74 8.14 5.06 -0.39
N LYS A 75 8.13 4.10 0.54
CA LYS A 75 9.32 3.54 1.16
C LYS A 75 9.26 2.00 1.05
N PRO A 76 10.09 1.36 0.22
CA PRO A 76 11.08 1.97 -0.69
C PRO A 76 10.41 2.73 -1.85
N ALA A 77 11.16 3.65 -2.48
CA ALA A 77 10.71 4.36 -3.68
C ALA A 77 10.97 3.58 -4.97
N CYS A 78 11.98 2.69 -4.97
CA CYS A 78 12.28 1.78 -6.06
C CYS A 78 12.94 0.48 -5.55
N SER A 79 13.03 -0.52 -6.41
CA SER A 79 13.71 -1.79 -6.18
C SER A 79 14.19 -2.40 -7.50
N SER A 80 15.27 -3.18 -7.48
CA SER A 80 15.76 -3.92 -8.65
C SER A 80 14.94 -5.19 -8.95
N GLU A 81 14.17 -5.67 -7.98
CA GLU A 81 13.34 -6.88 -8.09
C GLU A 81 11.94 -6.65 -7.49
N PRO A 82 10.92 -7.46 -7.86
CA PRO A 82 9.64 -7.48 -7.16
C PRO A 82 9.81 -7.60 -5.64
N LEU A 83 9.03 -6.82 -4.89
CA LEU A 83 9.03 -6.86 -3.43
C LEU A 83 8.48 -8.21 -2.93
N PRO A 84 9.04 -8.80 -1.85
CA PRO A 84 8.30 -9.77 -1.05
C PRO A 84 7.00 -9.17 -0.52
N LEU A 85 6.02 -10.01 -0.20
CA LEU A 85 4.74 -9.59 0.36
C LEU A 85 4.92 -8.73 1.62
N GLN A 86 5.86 -9.08 2.50
CA GLN A 86 6.17 -8.30 3.69
C GLN A 86 6.60 -6.87 3.35
N GLU A 87 7.48 -6.68 2.37
CA GLU A 87 7.96 -5.35 1.99
C GLU A 87 6.86 -4.54 1.30
N LEU A 88 5.99 -5.18 0.50
CA LEU A 88 4.80 -4.52 -0.03
C LEU A 88 3.88 -4.05 1.11
N ILE A 89 3.60 -4.89 2.11
CA ILE A 89 2.79 -4.50 3.28
C ILE A 89 3.42 -3.29 3.99
N LEU A 90 4.74 -3.32 4.21
CA LEU A 90 5.44 -2.21 4.84
C LEU A 90 5.35 -0.93 4.00
N LEU A 91 5.48 -1.01 2.69
CA LEU A 91 5.29 0.14 1.78
C LEU A 91 3.89 0.74 1.94
N LEU A 92 2.84 -0.09 1.93
CA LEU A 92 1.45 0.36 2.04
C LEU A 92 1.14 0.96 3.42
N GLU A 93 1.69 0.40 4.50
CA GLU A 93 1.45 0.90 5.86
C GLU A 93 2.26 2.15 6.20
N SER A 94 3.37 2.36 5.50
CA SER A 94 4.30 3.48 5.70
C SER A 94 4.06 4.67 4.77
N LEU A 95 2.97 4.66 4.01
CA LEU A 95 2.61 5.77 3.13
C LEU A 95 2.52 7.08 3.92
N GLU A 96 3.26 8.08 3.44
CA GLU A 96 3.29 9.45 3.93
C GLU A 96 3.04 10.37 2.74
N VAL A 97 2.22 11.40 2.96
CA VAL A 97 1.97 12.47 1.99
C VAL A 97 2.81 13.68 2.35
N ASP A 98 3.31 14.38 1.34
CA ASP A 98 3.99 15.65 1.55
C ASP A 98 3.01 16.67 2.16
N PRO A 99 3.27 17.21 3.37
CA PRO A 99 2.37 18.17 4.02
C PRO A 99 2.09 19.43 3.20
N GLU A 100 2.98 19.80 2.28
CA GLU A 100 2.78 20.97 1.41
C GLU A 100 1.84 20.66 0.24
N SER A 101 1.66 19.38 -0.10
CA SER A 101 0.79 18.90 -1.18
C SER A 101 -0.58 18.39 -0.69
N GLU A 102 -0.81 18.37 0.63
CA GLU A 102 -1.95 17.67 1.22
C GLU A 102 -3.31 18.25 0.79
N MET A 103 -4.14 17.37 0.24
CA MET A 103 -5.52 17.62 -0.19
C MET A 103 -6.44 16.48 0.26
N GLY A 104 -7.72 16.81 0.48
CA GLY A 104 -8.77 15.80 0.75
C GLY A 104 -8.70 15.12 2.12
N HIS A 105 -7.97 15.71 3.09
CA HIS A 105 -7.75 15.12 4.42
C HIS A 105 -7.07 13.75 4.39
N ILE A 106 -6.22 13.52 3.39
CA ILE A 106 -5.61 12.22 3.14
C ILE A 106 -4.77 11.70 4.32
N ASN A 107 -4.14 12.59 5.09
CA ASN A 107 -3.40 12.20 6.29
C ASN A 107 -4.30 11.57 7.36
N GLN A 108 -5.56 11.98 7.43
CA GLN A 108 -6.57 11.34 8.29
C GLN A 108 -7.01 9.99 7.70
N THR A 109 -7.24 9.92 6.39
CA THR A 109 -7.58 8.67 5.68
C THR A 109 -6.52 7.59 5.91
N LEU A 110 -5.25 7.95 5.80
CA LEU A 110 -4.11 7.06 6.05
C LEU A 110 -4.04 6.55 7.50
N GLN A 111 -4.75 7.14 8.48
CA GLN A 111 -4.85 6.57 9.82
C GLN A 111 -5.75 5.33 9.88
N GLY A 112 -6.63 5.15 8.88
CA GLY A 112 -7.49 3.98 8.78
C GLY A 112 -6.76 2.70 8.39
N ILE A 113 -7.52 1.60 8.33
CA ILE A 113 -7.05 0.31 7.83
C ILE A 113 -7.77 0.02 6.52
N PRO A 114 -7.08 0.06 5.36
CA PRO A 114 -7.75 -0.10 4.08
C PRO A 114 -8.25 -1.54 3.88
N GLN A 115 -9.22 -1.69 2.99
CA GLN A 115 -9.43 -2.93 2.24
C GLN A 115 -8.43 -2.94 1.09
N ALA A 116 -7.63 -4.01 0.98
CA ALA A 116 -6.60 -4.11 -0.05
C ALA A 116 -6.93 -5.19 -1.07
N GLU A 117 -6.67 -4.90 -2.35
CA GLU A 117 -6.78 -5.84 -3.44
C GLU A 117 -5.50 -5.86 -4.28
N SER A 118 -5.05 -7.05 -4.66
CA SER A 118 -3.92 -7.24 -5.58
C SER A 118 -4.14 -8.50 -6.42
N LYS A 119 -3.81 -8.42 -7.71
CA LYS A 119 -3.76 -9.60 -8.59
C LYS A 119 -2.44 -10.35 -8.51
N LEU A 120 -1.39 -9.67 -8.05
CA LEU A 120 -0.03 -10.21 -7.98
C LEU A 120 0.26 -10.77 -6.59
N TYR A 121 -0.39 -10.25 -5.54
CA TYR A 121 -0.23 -10.68 -4.15
C TYR A 121 -1.57 -11.19 -3.60
N PRO A 122 -1.91 -12.47 -3.80
CA PRO A 122 -3.21 -13.00 -3.43
C PRO A 122 -3.51 -12.88 -1.92
N GLU A 123 -2.49 -13.02 -1.08
CA GLU A 123 -2.64 -12.97 0.38
C GLU A 123 -2.78 -11.55 0.95
N LEU A 124 -2.55 -10.50 0.14
CA LEU A 124 -2.63 -9.12 0.60
C LEU A 124 -4.02 -8.77 1.15
N LYS A 125 -5.06 -9.25 0.46
CA LYS A 125 -6.45 -9.05 0.87
C LYS A 125 -6.72 -9.68 2.23
N ASP A 126 -6.24 -10.90 2.44
CA ASP A 126 -6.46 -11.62 3.69
C ASP A 126 -5.74 -10.96 4.86
N TYR A 127 -4.52 -10.46 4.64
CA TYR A 127 -3.79 -9.67 5.65
C TYR A 127 -4.61 -8.47 6.13
N PHE A 128 -5.05 -7.63 5.20
CA PHE A 128 -5.78 -6.41 5.56
C PHE A 128 -7.18 -6.71 6.13
N ASN A 129 -7.87 -7.74 5.64
CA ASN A 129 -9.15 -8.19 6.23
C ASN A 129 -8.99 -8.64 7.68
N GLN A 130 -7.96 -9.45 7.96
CA GLN A 130 -7.69 -9.89 9.33
C GLN A 130 -7.26 -8.72 10.22
N LYS A 131 -6.49 -7.76 9.68
CA LYS A 131 -6.10 -6.55 10.40
C LYS A 131 -7.32 -5.72 10.74
N ARG A 132 -8.20 -5.47 9.77
CA ARG A 132 -9.49 -4.79 9.99
C ARG A 132 -10.30 -5.47 11.09
N ALA A 133 -10.50 -6.79 11.00
CA ALA A 133 -11.21 -7.57 12.02
C ALA A 133 -10.57 -7.47 13.41
N HIS A 134 -9.23 -7.54 13.50
CA HIS A 134 -8.49 -7.41 14.75
C HIS A 134 -8.73 -6.08 15.46
N PHE A 135 -8.81 -4.98 14.69
CA PHE A 135 -9.03 -3.64 15.23
C PHE A 135 -10.51 -3.22 15.24
N GLY A 136 -11.45 -4.13 14.95
CA GLY A 136 -12.89 -3.87 15.02
C GLY A 136 -13.48 -3.10 13.83
N PHE A 137 -12.77 -3.04 12.71
CA PHE A 137 -13.28 -2.55 11.43
C PHE A 137 -13.99 -3.73 10.74
N ILE A 138 -15.33 -3.72 10.74
CA ILE A 138 -16.17 -4.79 10.18
C ILE A 138 -16.63 -4.41 8.77
#